data_AF-A0A7S1Y4H5-F1
#
_entry.id   AF-A0A7S1Y4H5-F1
#
_cell.length_a   1.000
_cell.length_b   1.000
_cell.length_c   1.000
_cell.angle_alpha   90.00
_cell.angle_beta   90.00
_cell.angle_gamma   90.00
#
_symmetry.space_group_name_H-M   'P 1'
#
loop_
_entity.id
_entity.type
_entity.pdbx_description
1 polymer ?
#
loop_
_entity_poly.entity_id
_entity_poly.type
_entity_poly.pdbx_seq_one_letter_code
_entity_poly.pdbx_strand_id
1 'polypeptide(L)'
;RLLAMQAVLRAFPKRKDLFATPGNASSTSSLSEMERERLDERFDRVVGTALEGTRLFVQSFPETGDDSGDWMYASHITEPKLFWKTLTSSKASFRSKTYGLLGSMCQGAPSLVYNPTNSPLVKLLPTTLAQEKDAANVPALLEALLLYLNSNKDEVARTTDSSVLVSPLRKLFAKSGYGASLDRWGPSILPLLVSLPPSRTSEKKPAALCLTLLQALWKDGTANAIGSADKLGIAVAVAESSFYYLWRRAEEMDPTSVLEVEHALQFAKLWLETLGLFLSPTSFLGGSTSTSITRVPEKRLLDGLGRDLARMGGSALETRTECALFRIRDEFWTRLVPAILLEEGNE
;
A
#
# COMPACT_ATOMS: atom_id res chain seq x y z
N ARG A 1 -3.14 29.54 -14.84
CA ARG A 1 -2.36 28.34 -15.27
C ARG A 1 -3.11 27.05 -14.94
N LEU A 2 -3.53 26.87 -13.69
CA LEU A 2 -4.27 25.68 -13.28
C LEU A 2 -5.62 25.50 -14.02
N LEU A 3 -6.36 26.58 -14.28
CA LEU A 3 -7.57 26.53 -15.13
C LEU A 3 -7.30 26.00 -16.55
N ALA A 4 -6.13 26.31 -17.13
CA ALA A 4 -5.74 25.80 -18.44
C ALA A 4 -5.43 24.29 -18.38
N MET A 5 -4.80 23.83 -17.28
CA MET A 5 -4.58 22.39 -17.03
C MET A 5 -5.90 21.64 -16.85
N GLN A 6 -6.87 22.23 -16.15
CA GLN A 6 -8.23 21.71 -16.05
C GLN A 6 -8.93 21.64 -17.41
N ALA A 7 -8.79 22.67 -18.26
CA ALA A 7 -9.37 22.67 -19.60
C ALA A 7 -8.83 21.51 -20.46
N VAL A 8 -7.53 21.22 -20.36
CA VAL A 8 -6.91 20.05 -21.02
C VAL A 8 -7.54 18.74 -20.53
N LEU A 9 -7.74 18.58 -19.22
CA LEU A 9 -8.35 17.37 -18.65
C LEU A 9 -9.86 17.27 -18.94
N ARG A 10 -10.57 18.38 -19.10
CA ARG A 10 -11.98 18.37 -19.56
C ARG A 10 -12.11 17.86 -21.00
N ALA A 11 -11.11 18.08 -21.85
CA ALA A 11 -11.08 17.57 -23.22
C ALA A 11 -10.78 16.06 -23.30
N PHE A 12 -10.29 15.45 -22.20
CA PHE A 12 -9.90 14.03 -22.12
C PHE A 12 -11.00 13.03 -22.53
N PRO A 13 -12.27 13.14 -22.07
CA PRO A 13 -13.30 12.16 -22.42
C PRO A 13 -13.79 12.31 -23.86
N LYS A 14 -13.90 13.55 -24.37
CA LYS A 14 -14.44 13.85 -25.71
C LYS A 14 -13.59 13.32 -26.85
N ARG A 15 -12.34 12.91 -26.58
CA ARG A 15 -11.46 12.30 -27.57
C ARG A 15 -11.42 10.77 -27.51
N LYS A 16 -11.86 10.10 -26.44
CA LYS A 16 -11.97 8.63 -26.45
C LYS A 16 -12.90 8.15 -27.57
N ASP A 17 -13.94 8.91 -27.87
CA ASP A 17 -14.90 8.61 -28.95
C ASP A 17 -14.31 8.84 -30.36
N LEU A 18 -13.23 9.62 -30.50
CA LEU A 18 -12.47 9.74 -31.74
C LEU A 18 -11.54 8.53 -31.98
N PHE A 19 -11.36 7.67 -30.98
CA PHE A 19 -10.40 6.56 -30.99
C PHE A 19 -11.03 5.20 -30.63
N ALA A 20 -12.36 5.12 -30.50
CA ALA A 20 -13.08 3.85 -30.40
C ALA A 20 -13.09 3.13 -31.76
N THR A 21 -13.03 1.80 -31.71
CA THR A 21 -12.96 0.85 -32.84
C THR A 21 -14.00 1.12 -33.96
N PRO A 22 -13.69 0.79 -35.23
CA PRO A 22 -14.53 1.10 -36.38
C PRO A 22 -15.71 0.13 -36.43
N GLY A 23 -16.76 0.45 -35.68
CA GLY A 23 -18.06 -0.19 -35.75
C GLY A 23 -19.10 0.89 -35.93
N ASN A 24 -19.43 1.18 -37.19
CA ASN A 24 -20.54 2.05 -37.63
C ASN A 24 -20.33 3.56 -37.46
N ALA A 25 -19.60 4.18 -38.39
CA ALA A 25 -19.91 5.54 -38.83
C ALA A 25 -19.42 5.75 -40.28
N SER A 26 -20.36 6.08 -41.15
CA SER A 26 -20.13 6.43 -42.54
C SER A 26 -19.28 7.70 -42.68
N SER A 27 -18.38 7.68 -43.66
CA SER A 27 -17.75 8.85 -44.31
C SER A 27 -17.04 9.88 -43.41
N THR A 28 -16.09 9.43 -42.59
CA THR A 28 -14.97 10.30 -42.17
C THR A 28 -13.68 9.65 -42.63
N SER A 29 -12.82 10.43 -43.30
CA SER A 29 -11.52 9.98 -43.80
C SER A 29 -10.77 9.26 -42.69
N SER A 30 -10.55 7.96 -42.84
CA SER A 30 -9.82 7.17 -41.86
C SER A 30 -8.38 7.69 -41.81
N LEU A 31 -8.01 8.33 -40.70
CA LEU A 31 -6.64 8.74 -40.42
C LEU A 31 -5.69 7.55 -40.63
N SER A 32 -4.52 7.82 -41.22
CA SER A 32 -3.49 6.79 -41.33
C SER A 32 -3.02 6.33 -39.95
N GLU A 33 -2.50 5.10 -39.86
CA GLU A 33 -1.99 4.54 -38.60
C GLU A 33 -0.90 5.43 -37.98
N MET A 34 0.02 5.93 -38.82
CA MET A 34 1.07 6.86 -38.42
C MET A 34 0.51 8.21 -37.92
N GLU A 35 -0.57 8.72 -38.49
CA GLU A 35 -1.22 9.95 -37.98
C GLU A 35 -1.92 9.71 -36.65
N ARG A 36 -2.56 8.54 -36.49
CA ARG A 36 -3.18 8.14 -35.22
C ARG A 36 -2.13 8.03 -34.12
N GLU A 37 -1.02 7.33 -34.37
CA GLU A 37 0.09 7.19 -33.42
C GLU A 37 0.66 8.55 -33.02
N ARG A 38 0.92 9.44 -34.00
CA ARG A 38 1.38 10.82 -33.72
C ARG A 38 0.39 11.63 -32.88
N LEU A 39 -0.92 11.46 -33.12
CA LEU A 39 -1.95 12.13 -32.31
C LEU A 39 -2.00 11.57 -30.89
N ASP A 40 -1.82 10.26 -30.73
CA ASP A 40 -1.76 9.59 -29.42
C ASP A 40 -0.53 10.03 -28.62
N GLU A 41 0.65 10.09 -29.23
CA GLU A 41 1.86 10.60 -28.59
C GLU A 41 1.73 12.06 -28.15
N ARG A 42 1.14 12.91 -29.01
CA ARG A 42 0.88 14.32 -28.68
C ARG A 42 -0.10 14.43 -27.53
N PHE A 43 -1.16 13.64 -27.54
CA PHE A 43 -2.14 13.59 -26.46
C PHE A 43 -1.47 13.17 -25.14
N ASP A 44 -0.63 12.14 -25.17
CA ASP A 44 0.11 11.66 -24.01
C ASP A 44 1.03 12.71 -23.42
N ARG A 45 1.75 13.42 -24.30
CA ARG A 45 2.61 14.52 -23.88
C ARG A 45 1.81 15.64 -23.23
N VAL A 46 0.69 16.05 -23.82
CA VAL A 46 -0.13 17.16 -23.32
C VAL A 46 -0.78 16.82 -21.97
N VAL A 47 -1.47 15.67 -21.87
CA VAL A 47 -2.13 15.23 -20.63
C VAL A 47 -1.08 14.97 -19.55
N GLY A 48 -0.01 14.26 -19.90
CA GLY A 48 1.07 13.97 -18.97
C GLY A 48 1.80 15.22 -18.47
N THR A 49 1.93 16.28 -19.30
CA THR A 49 2.51 17.56 -18.88
C THR A 49 1.54 18.35 -18.01
N ALA A 50 0.23 18.27 -18.29
CA ALA A 50 -0.79 18.93 -17.46
C ALA A 50 -0.86 18.32 -16.04
N LEU A 51 -0.83 16.99 -15.92
CA LEU A 51 -0.81 16.31 -14.61
C LEU A 51 0.45 16.69 -13.80
N GLU A 52 1.62 16.61 -14.44
CA GLU A 52 2.89 16.92 -13.80
C GLU A 52 3.01 18.41 -13.43
N GLY A 53 2.59 19.30 -14.34
CA GLY A 53 2.55 20.73 -14.08
C GLY A 53 1.58 21.09 -12.94
N THR A 54 0.46 20.38 -12.81
CA THR A 54 -0.46 20.56 -11.67
C THR A 54 0.20 20.09 -10.38
N ARG A 55 0.92 18.95 -10.41
CA ARG A 55 1.65 18.40 -9.26
C ARG A 55 2.67 19.41 -8.72
N LEU A 56 3.55 19.90 -9.59
CA LEU A 56 4.57 20.89 -9.24
C LEU A 56 3.96 22.21 -8.76
N PHE A 57 2.82 22.62 -9.35
CA PHE A 57 2.11 23.82 -8.91
C PHE A 57 1.61 23.68 -7.47
N VAL A 58 0.93 22.58 -7.14
CA VAL A 58 0.45 22.31 -5.78
C VAL A 58 1.61 22.24 -4.78
N GLN A 59 2.72 21.61 -5.14
CA GLN A 59 3.91 21.54 -4.29
C GLN A 59 4.56 22.92 -4.06
N SER A 60 4.51 23.81 -5.04
CA SER A 60 5.12 25.15 -4.95
C SER A 60 4.27 26.14 -4.16
N PHE A 61 2.97 25.90 -4.08
CA PHE A 61 2.01 26.78 -3.42
C PHE A 61 1.08 25.96 -2.50
N PRO A 62 1.62 25.33 -1.44
CA PRO A 62 0.79 24.55 -0.54
C PRO A 62 -0.25 25.43 0.16
N GLU A 63 -1.43 24.89 0.47
CA GLU A 63 -2.41 25.54 1.32
C GLU A 63 -1.79 25.72 2.70
N THR A 64 -1.51 26.98 3.06
CA THR A 64 -1.22 27.35 4.44
C THR A 64 -2.54 27.27 5.19
N GLY A 65 -2.68 26.30 6.08
CA GLY A 65 -3.92 26.02 6.83
C GLY A 65 -4.26 27.11 7.85
N ASP A 66 -4.52 28.33 7.40
CA ASP A 66 -5.17 29.35 8.22
C ASP A 66 -6.65 28.99 8.35
N ASP A 67 -7.12 28.91 9.60
CA ASP A 67 -8.50 28.61 10.06
C ASP A 67 -9.61 29.49 9.46
N SER A 68 -9.28 30.35 8.50
CA SER A 68 -10.20 31.22 7.77
C SER A 68 -11.25 30.47 6.93
N GLY A 69 -11.11 29.15 6.76
CA GLY A 69 -12.05 28.32 6.00
C GLY A 69 -12.04 28.59 4.49
N ASP A 70 -11.22 29.51 4.01
CA ASP A 70 -11.11 29.87 2.60
C ASP A 70 -10.01 29.03 1.94
N TRP A 71 -10.39 27.81 1.57
CA TRP A 71 -9.52 26.90 0.86
C TRP A 71 -9.18 27.46 -0.52
N MET A 72 -7.95 27.98 -0.65
CA MET A 72 -7.44 28.63 -1.88
C MET A 72 -7.74 27.81 -3.14
N TYR A 73 -7.59 26.49 -3.10
CA TYR A 73 -7.83 25.67 -4.27
C TYR A 73 -9.30 25.32 -4.50
N ALA A 74 -10.09 25.11 -3.44
CA ALA A 74 -11.50 24.74 -3.59
C ALA A 74 -12.32 25.85 -4.25
N SER A 75 -11.98 27.13 -4.02
CA SER A 75 -12.66 28.27 -4.64
C SER A 75 -12.36 28.40 -6.14
N HIS A 76 -11.20 27.93 -6.61
CA HIS A 76 -10.75 28.06 -7.99
C HIS A 76 -10.91 26.78 -8.82
N ILE A 77 -10.98 25.62 -8.19
CA ILE A 77 -11.00 24.29 -8.84
C ILE A 77 -12.36 23.65 -8.59
N THR A 78 -13.30 23.93 -9.50
CA THR A 78 -14.69 23.47 -9.35
C THR A 78 -14.90 21.99 -9.66
N GLU A 79 -13.94 21.34 -10.34
CA GLU A 79 -14.03 19.93 -10.74
C GLU A 79 -12.71 19.16 -10.50
N PRO A 80 -12.31 18.93 -9.24
CA PRO A 80 -11.11 18.13 -8.93
C PRO A 80 -11.25 16.67 -9.40
N LYS A 81 -12.49 16.17 -9.53
CA LYS A 81 -12.79 14.83 -10.06
C LYS A 81 -12.22 14.53 -11.46
N LEU A 82 -11.86 15.56 -12.23
CA LEU A 82 -11.26 15.41 -13.55
C LEU A 82 -9.87 14.78 -13.48
N PHE A 83 -9.09 15.07 -12.44
CA PHE A 83 -7.77 14.47 -12.22
C PHE A 83 -7.91 12.96 -12.06
N TRP A 84 -8.93 12.50 -11.34
CA TRP A 84 -9.13 11.09 -10.98
C TRP A 84 -9.57 10.20 -12.14
N LYS A 85 -10.03 10.77 -13.26
CA LYS A 85 -10.37 10.00 -14.48
C LYS A 85 -9.17 9.26 -15.05
N THR A 86 -7.96 9.73 -14.78
CA THR A 86 -6.73 9.13 -15.28
C THR A 86 -6.24 7.95 -14.43
N LEU A 87 -6.83 7.72 -13.24
CA LEU A 87 -6.60 6.52 -12.42
C LEU A 87 -7.10 5.23 -13.10
N THR A 88 -8.15 5.34 -13.92
CA THR A 88 -8.72 4.21 -14.69
C THR A 88 -8.25 4.21 -16.15
N SER A 89 -7.19 4.97 -16.47
CA SER A 89 -6.57 4.95 -17.78
C SER A 89 -5.93 3.59 -18.06
N SER A 90 -6.01 3.11 -19.31
CA SER A 90 -5.22 1.96 -19.76
C SER A 90 -3.72 2.25 -19.77
N LYS A 91 -3.33 3.52 -19.97
CA LYS A 91 -1.92 3.95 -20.00
C LYS A 91 -1.36 4.05 -18.57
N ALA A 92 -0.38 3.20 -18.25
CA ALA A 92 0.27 3.15 -16.96
C ALA A 92 0.95 4.47 -16.58
N SER A 93 1.55 5.17 -17.55
CA SER A 93 2.19 6.47 -17.35
C SER A 93 1.23 7.55 -16.82
N PHE A 94 -0.03 7.54 -17.25
CA PHE A 94 -1.06 8.45 -16.72
C PHE A 94 -1.41 8.09 -15.29
N ARG A 95 -1.65 6.81 -15.00
CA ARG A 95 -1.93 6.35 -13.63
C ARG A 95 -0.81 6.76 -12.67
N SER A 96 0.44 6.51 -13.05
CA SER A 96 1.66 6.90 -12.33
C SER A 96 1.69 8.38 -11.95
N LYS A 97 1.52 9.26 -12.94
CA LYS A 97 1.49 10.72 -12.72
C LYS A 97 0.33 11.15 -11.83
N THR A 98 -0.78 10.43 -11.90
CA THR A 98 -1.96 10.70 -11.08
C THR A 98 -1.75 10.29 -9.64
N TYR A 99 -1.02 9.20 -9.37
CA TYR A 99 -0.61 8.82 -8.02
C TYR A 99 0.28 9.90 -7.40
N GLY A 100 1.29 10.36 -8.15
CA GLY A 100 2.16 11.46 -7.70
C GLY A 100 1.39 12.78 -7.45
N LEU A 101 0.42 13.09 -8.33
CA LEU A 101 -0.47 14.24 -8.13
C LEU A 101 -1.34 14.09 -6.89
N LEU A 102 -1.95 12.92 -6.69
CA LEU A 102 -2.78 12.63 -5.52
C LEU A 102 -1.99 12.78 -4.23
N GLY A 103 -0.78 12.22 -4.15
CA GLY A 103 0.09 12.38 -2.99
C GLY A 103 0.43 13.85 -2.70
N SER A 104 0.74 14.62 -3.74
CA SER A 104 1.04 16.05 -3.60
C SER A 104 -0.17 16.87 -3.17
N MET A 105 -1.37 16.53 -3.65
CA MET A 105 -2.60 17.16 -3.20
C MET A 105 -2.94 16.78 -1.75
N CYS A 106 -2.72 15.54 -1.33
CA CYS A 106 -2.92 15.15 0.07
C CYS A 106 -2.04 15.97 1.02
N GLN A 107 -0.80 16.26 0.62
CA GLN A 107 0.16 17.01 1.44
C GLN A 107 0.00 18.53 1.35
N GLY A 108 -0.27 19.07 0.15
CA GLY A 108 -0.19 20.51 -0.12
C GLY A 108 -1.50 21.15 -0.58
N ALA A 109 -2.54 20.39 -0.91
CA ALA A 109 -3.84 20.94 -1.28
C ALA A 109 -4.98 20.01 -0.84
N PRO A 110 -5.11 19.72 0.47
CA PRO A 110 -6.08 18.76 0.98
C PRO A 110 -7.52 19.12 0.59
N SER A 111 -7.84 20.40 0.35
CA SER A 111 -9.16 20.84 -0.12
C SER A 111 -9.58 20.26 -1.48
N LEU A 112 -8.63 19.81 -2.30
CA LEU A 112 -8.90 19.16 -3.60
C LEU A 112 -9.17 17.67 -3.49
N VAL A 113 -8.76 17.07 -2.38
CA VAL A 113 -8.93 15.66 -2.08
C VAL A 113 -10.17 15.47 -1.21
N TYR A 114 -10.32 16.34 -0.21
CA TYR A 114 -11.42 16.33 0.74
C TYR A 114 -12.70 16.85 0.10
N ASN A 115 -13.73 16.02 0.06
CA ASN A 115 -15.09 16.46 -0.24
C ASN A 115 -16.06 15.79 0.75
N PRO A 116 -16.63 16.56 1.70
CA PRO A 116 -17.47 16.03 2.77
C PRO A 116 -18.81 15.44 2.29
N THR A 117 -19.19 15.69 1.02
CA THR A 117 -20.50 15.29 0.50
C THR A 117 -20.44 14.09 -0.44
N ASN A 118 -19.31 13.84 -1.11
CA ASN A 118 -19.10 12.68 -1.99
C ASN A 118 -17.64 12.65 -2.49
N SER A 119 -16.75 11.87 -1.87
CA SER A 119 -15.41 11.67 -2.43
C SER A 119 -15.44 10.57 -3.50
N PRO A 120 -15.38 10.91 -4.81
CA PRO A 120 -15.30 9.89 -5.87
C PRO A 120 -14.04 9.03 -5.73
N LEU A 121 -12.99 9.55 -5.07
CA LEU A 121 -11.74 8.83 -4.85
C LEU A 121 -11.94 7.57 -4.00
N VAL A 122 -12.73 7.64 -2.92
CA VAL A 122 -13.03 6.46 -2.08
C VAL A 122 -13.53 5.28 -2.91
N LYS A 123 -14.42 5.56 -3.87
CA LYS A 123 -15.00 4.53 -4.74
C LYS A 123 -14.04 4.06 -5.84
N LEU A 124 -13.11 4.92 -6.27
CA LEU A 124 -12.14 4.63 -7.32
C LEU A 124 -10.91 3.88 -6.83
N LEU A 125 -10.49 4.08 -5.57
CA LEU A 125 -9.27 3.48 -5.01
C LEU A 125 -9.26 1.94 -5.08
N PRO A 126 -10.32 1.22 -4.68
CA PRO A 126 -10.36 -0.24 -4.80
C PRO A 126 -10.17 -0.73 -6.23
N THR A 127 -10.86 -0.09 -7.18
CA THR A 127 -10.73 -0.40 -8.60
C THR A 127 -9.33 -0.10 -9.12
N THR A 128 -8.75 1.02 -8.70
CA THR A 128 -7.40 1.45 -9.07
C THR A 128 -6.36 0.45 -8.58
N LEU A 129 -6.44 0.02 -7.32
CA LEU A 129 -5.59 -1.01 -6.75
C LEU A 129 -5.74 -2.36 -7.46
N ALA A 130 -6.98 -2.75 -7.80
CA ALA A 130 -7.25 -4.02 -8.46
C ALA A 130 -6.76 -4.08 -9.92
N GLN A 131 -6.70 -2.92 -10.60
CA GLN A 131 -6.32 -2.79 -12.00
C GLN A 131 -4.82 -2.57 -12.20
N GLU A 132 -4.11 -2.06 -11.19
CA GLU A 132 -2.68 -1.82 -11.33
C GLU A 132 -1.91 -3.14 -11.39
N LYS A 133 -1.13 -3.29 -12.46
CA LYS A 133 -0.30 -4.46 -12.76
C LYS A 133 1.10 -4.05 -13.22
N ASP A 134 1.35 -2.75 -13.41
CA ASP A 134 2.65 -2.23 -13.78
C ASP A 134 3.50 -2.07 -12.52
N ALA A 135 4.57 -2.85 -12.45
CA ALA A 135 5.53 -2.84 -11.34
C ALA A 135 6.09 -1.44 -11.04
N ALA A 136 6.31 -0.60 -12.08
CA ALA A 136 6.88 0.72 -11.90
C ALA A 136 5.92 1.67 -11.13
N ASN A 137 4.63 1.38 -11.15
CA ASN A 137 3.60 2.20 -10.54
C ASN A 137 3.29 1.82 -9.08
N VAL A 138 3.61 0.60 -8.66
CA VAL A 138 3.25 0.09 -7.32
C VAL A 138 3.78 0.97 -6.18
N PRO A 139 5.05 1.44 -6.18
CA PRO A 139 5.54 2.32 -5.11
C PRO A 139 4.73 3.61 -5.00
N ALA A 140 4.53 4.31 -6.12
CA ALA A 140 3.78 5.56 -6.16
C ALA A 140 2.31 5.37 -5.76
N LEU A 141 1.70 4.24 -6.15
CA LEU A 141 0.33 3.89 -5.76
C LEU A 141 0.20 3.67 -4.25
N LEU A 142 1.10 2.90 -3.63
CA LEU A 142 1.03 2.64 -2.18
C LEU A 142 1.33 3.90 -1.37
N GLU A 143 2.28 4.73 -1.81
CA GLU A 143 2.57 6.02 -1.19
C GLU A 143 1.38 6.97 -1.29
N ALA A 144 0.76 7.10 -2.47
CA ALA A 144 -0.43 7.92 -2.66
C ALA A 144 -1.61 7.43 -1.83
N LEU A 145 -1.79 6.11 -1.71
CA LEU A 145 -2.81 5.51 -0.85
C LEU A 145 -2.55 5.84 0.63
N LEU A 146 -1.32 5.69 1.11
CA LEU A 146 -0.95 6.01 2.48
C LEU A 146 -1.21 7.49 2.80
N LEU A 147 -0.78 8.40 1.92
CA LEU A 147 -1.01 9.83 2.07
C LEU A 147 -2.51 10.17 2.08
N TYR A 148 -3.28 9.51 1.21
CA TYR A 148 -4.73 9.68 1.17
C TYR A 148 -5.41 9.24 2.46
N LEU A 149 -5.08 8.04 2.95
CA LEU A 149 -5.63 7.47 4.19
C LEU A 149 -5.30 8.35 5.40
N ASN A 150 -4.06 8.84 5.48
CA ASN A 150 -3.63 9.69 6.59
C ASN A 150 -4.27 11.09 6.55
N SER A 151 -4.34 11.70 5.37
CA SER A 151 -4.88 13.06 5.22
C SER A 151 -6.40 13.11 5.37
N ASN A 152 -7.09 11.97 5.20
CA ASN A 152 -8.54 11.87 5.26
C ASN A 152 -9.01 10.84 6.30
N LYS A 153 -8.22 10.60 7.37
CA LYS A 153 -8.43 9.49 8.32
C LYS A 153 -9.87 9.42 8.83
N ASP A 154 -10.40 10.53 9.32
CA ASP A 154 -11.75 10.57 9.91
C ASP A 154 -12.83 10.34 8.86
N GLU A 155 -12.67 10.91 7.65
CA GLU A 155 -13.66 10.77 6.58
C GLU A 155 -13.65 9.37 5.97
N VAL A 156 -12.47 8.80 5.74
CA VAL A 156 -12.31 7.43 5.26
C VAL A 156 -12.86 6.47 6.29
N ALA A 157 -12.54 6.66 7.57
CA ALA A 157 -13.13 5.88 8.66
C ALA A 157 -14.66 6.05 8.75
N ARG A 158 -15.23 7.16 8.25
CA ARG A 158 -16.68 7.43 8.16
C ARG A 158 -17.38 6.82 6.96
N THR A 159 -16.71 6.72 5.83
CA THR A 159 -17.38 6.43 4.54
C THR A 159 -16.95 5.12 3.91
N THR A 160 -15.82 4.56 4.34
CA THR A 160 -15.18 3.42 3.70
C THR A 160 -15.11 2.25 4.65
N ASP A 161 -15.57 1.09 4.20
CA ASP A 161 -15.22 -0.15 4.87
C ASP A 161 -13.85 -0.63 4.39
N SER A 162 -12.95 -0.84 5.34
CA SER A 162 -11.63 -1.45 5.16
C SER A 162 -11.63 -2.72 4.29
N SER A 163 -12.69 -3.53 4.36
CA SER A 163 -12.84 -4.75 3.57
C SER A 163 -12.73 -4.52 2.06
N VAL A 164 -13.13 -3.33 1.60
CA VAL A 164 -13.10 -2.92 0.18
C VAL A 164 -11.67 -2.71 -0.32
N LEU A 165 -10.74 -2.29 0.57
CA LEU A 165 -9.33 -2.11 0.23
C LEU A 165 -8.50 -3.39 0.45
N VAL A 166 -8.93 -4.26 1.36
CA VAL A 166 -8.18 -5.48 1.73
C VAL A 166 -8.08 -6.46 0.56
N SER A 167 -9.16 -6.74 -0.16
CA SER A 167 -9.13 -7.68 -1.29
C SER A 167 -8.12 -7.29 -2.39
N PRO A 168 -8.12 -6.06 -2.91
CA PRO A 168 -7.14 -5.66 -3.92
C PRO A 168 -5.71 -5.57 -3.36
N LEU A 169 -5.51 -5.08 -2.13
CA LEU A 169 -4.19 -5.07 -1.49
C LEU A 169 -3.62 -6.47 -1.29
N ARG A 170 -4.46 -7.41 -0.85
CA ARG A 170 -4.10 -8.83 -0.72
C ARG A 170 -3.58 -9.38 -2.03
N LYS A 171 -4.25 -9.09 -3.14
CA LYS A 171 -3.84 -9.53 -4.47
C LYS A 171 -2.50 -8.91 -4.90
N LEU A 172 -2.31 -7.62 -4.63
CA LEU A 172 -1.06 -6.92 -4.92
C LEU A 172 0.12 -7.51 -4.14
N PHE A 173 -0.06 -7.75 -2.83
CA PHE A 173 0.96 -8.36 -1.96
C PHE A 173 1.23 -9.83 -2.31
N ALA A 174 0.20 -10.62 -2.61
CA ALA A 174 0.35 -11.99 -3.06
C ALA A 174 1.13 -12.10 -4.38
N LYS A 175 1.14 -11.04 -5.19
CA LYS A 175 1.91 -10.94 -6.44
C LYS A 175 3.23 -10.20 -6.27
N SER A 176 3.69 -9.96 -5.05
CA SER A 176 4.94 -9.26 -4.75
C SER A 176 5.07 -7.94 -5.53
N GLY A 177 4.00 -7.14 -5.53
CA GLY A 177 3.97 -5.88 -6.27
C GLY A 177 4.15 -6.04 -7.78
N TYR A 178 3.80 -7.19 -8.36
CA TYR A 178 3.98 -7.52 -9.77
C TYR A 178 5.42 -7.41 -10.28
N GLY A 179 6.40 -7.64 -9.39
CA GLY A 179 7.81 -7.47 -9.69
C GLY A 179 8.35 -6.06 -9.47
N ALA A 180 7.63 -5.23 -8.70
CA ALA A 180 8.18 -3.98 -8.20
C ALA A 180 9.31 -4.26 -7.21
N SER A 181 10.44 -3.56 -7.37
CA SER A 181 11.58 -3.65 -6.47
C SER A 181 11.16 -3.31 -5.04
N LEU A 182 11.41 -4.23 -4.11
CA LEU A 182 10.84 -4.17 -2.76
C LEU A 182 11.39 -3.02 -1.91
N ASP A 183 12.62 -2.58 -2.17
CA ASP A 183 13.21 -1.39 -1.55
C ASP A 183 12.34 -0.13 -1.71
N ARG A 184 11.51 -0.07 -2.76
CA ARG A 184 10.65 1.09 -3.06
C ARG A 184 9.28 1.03 -2.42
N TRP A 185 8.75 -0.15 -2.11
CA TRP A 185 7.36 -0.30 -1.63
C TRP A 185 7.23 -1.06 -0.30
N GLY A 186 8.24 -1.84 0.08
CA GLY A 186 8.32 -2.52 1.37
C GLY A 186 8.15 -1.59 2.58
N PRO A 187 8.82 -0.42 2.62
CA PRO A 187 8.66 0.54 3.72
C PRO A 187 7.23 1.07 3.91
N SER A 188 6.37 0.96 2.89
CA SER A 188 4.98 1.40 2.96
C SER A 188 4.06 0.37 3.61
N ILE A 189 4.49 -0.89 3.78
CA ILE A 189 3.62 -1.98 4.24
C ILE A 189 3.10 -1.72 5.66
N LEU A 190 3.98 -1.56 6.65
CA LEU A 190 3.55 -1.31 8.03
C LEU A 190 2.72 -0.02 8.17
N PRO A 191 3.16 1.15 7.67
CA PRO A 191 2.35 2.37 7.72
C PRO A 191 0.97 2.20 7.10
N LEU A 192 0.88 1.46 5.98
CA LEU A 192 -0.39 1.21 5.32
C LEU A 192 -1.32 0.36 6.19
N LEU A 193 -0.80 -0.74 6.78
CA LEU A 193 -1.59 -1.60 7.67
C LEU A 193 -2.14 -0.84 8.88
N VAL A 194 -1.35 0.06 9.46
CA VAL A 194 -1.77 0.91 10.58
C VAL A 194 -2.79 1.97 10.16
N SER A 195 -2.73 2.42 8.91
CA SER A 195 -3.60 3.49 8.38
C SER A 195 -4.92 2.96 7.81
N LEU A 196 -5.13 1.64 7.76
CA LEU A 196 -6.39 1.07 7.29
C LEU A 196 -7.54 1.52 8.21
N PRO A 197 -8.68 1.95 7.64
CA PRO A 197 -9.84 2.32 8.46
C PRO A 197 -10.34 1.10 9.24
N PRO A 198 -11.09 1.30 10.34
CA PRO A 198 -11.76 0.19 11.01
C PRO A 198 -12.85 -0.40 10.10
N SER A 199 -13.06 -1.71 10.20
CA SER A 199 -14.19 -2.38 9.54
C SER A 199 -15.50 -1.97 10.20
N ARG A 200 -16.47 -1.54 9.38
CA ARG A 200 -17.82 -1.17 9.83
C ARG A 200 -18.83 -2.30 9.70
N THR A 201 -18.64 -3.15 8.70
CA THR A 201 -19.65 -4.15 8.31
C THR A 201 -19.21 -5.58 8.60
N SER A 202 -17.90 -5.81 8.71
CA SER A 202 -17.37 -7.12 9.08
C SER A 202 -17.20 -7.22 10.59
N GLU A 203 -17.65 -8.34 11.16
CA GLU A 203 -17.27 -8.83 12.49
C GLU A 203 -15.75 -8.91 12.68
N LYS A 204 -14.98 -8.90 11.58
CA LYS A 204 -13.53 -8.95 11.59
C LYS A 204 -12.95 -7.64 12.11
N LYS A 205 -12.32 -7.71 13.29
CA LYS A 205 -11.50 -6.66 13.88
C LYS A 205 -10.38 -6.23 12.91
N PRO A 206 -9.88 -4.97 12.97
CA PRO A 206 -8.80 -4.48 12.10
C PRO A 206 -7.56 -5.40 12.07
N ALA A 207 -7.23 -6.01 13.20
CA ALA A 207 -6.15 -6.98 13.32
C ALA A 207 -6.29 -8.18 12.35
N ALA A 208 -7.51 -8.71 12.17
CA ALA A 208 -7.79 -9.84 11.29
C ALA A 208 -7.52 -9.50 9.81
N LEU A 209 -7.84 -8.27 9.41
CA LEU A 209 -7.60 -7.78 8.05
C LEU A 209 -6.11 -7.58 7.78
N CYS A 210 -5.40 -7.00 8.75
CA CYS A 210 -3.95 -6.82 8.65
C CYS A 210 -3.22 -8.16 8.59
N LEU A 211 -3.66 -9.13 9.40
CA LEU A 211 -3.17 -10.49 9.38
C LEU A 211 -3.41 -11.17 8.02
N THR A 212 -4.59 -11.00 7.43
CA THR A 212 -4.91 -11.50 6.08
C THR A 212 -3.93 -10.95 5.03
N LEU A 213 -3.58 -9.67 5.12
CA LEU A 213 -2.63 -9.03 4.20
C LEU A 213 -1.20 -9.54 4.39
N LEU A 214 -0.74 -9.68 5.64
CA LEU A 214 0.59 -10.21 5.94
C LEU A 214 0.73 -11.68 5.59
N GLN A 215 -0.30 -12.51 5.81
CA GLN A 215 -0.30 -13.91 5.39
C GLN A 215 -0.19 -14.05 3.87
N ALA A 216 -0.90 -13.20 3.11
CA ALA A 216 -0.82 -13.20 1.65
C ALA A 216 0.56 -12.72 1.16
N LEU A 217 1.12 -11.68 1.78
CA LEU A 217 2.47 -11.21 1.50
C LEU A 217 3.52 -12.30 1.78
N TRP A 218 3.38 -12.99 2.91
CA TRP A 218 4.31 -14.03 3.34
C TRP A 218 4.21 -15.28 2.48
N LYS A 219 3.04 -15.89 2.34
CA LYS A 219 2.87 -17.19 1.65
C LYS A 219 2.98 -17.06 0.15
N ASP A 220 2.21 -16.13 -0.42
CA ASP A 220 2.14 -15.98 -1.87
C ASP A 220 3.19 -14.99 -2.38
N GLY A 221 3.41 -13.89 -1.64
CA GLY A 221 4.36 -12.85 -2.06
C GLY A 221 5.82 -13.34 -2.10
N THR A 222 6.27 -14.14 -1.13
CA THR A 222 7.62 -14.72 -1.16
C THR A 222 7.81 -15.69 -2.32
N ALA A 223 6.77 -16.46 -2.68
CA ALA A 223 6.79 -17.36 -3.83
C ALA A 223 6.83 -16.62 -5.17
N ASN A 224 6.27 -15.41 -5.24
CA ASN A 224 6.24 -14.56 -6.44
C ASN A 224 7.33 -13.48 -6.48
N ALA A 225 8.25 -13.44 -5.49
CA ALA A 225 9.34 -12.47 -5.44
C ALA A 225 10.36 -12.71 -6.57
N ILE A 226 10.91 -11.63 -7.16
CA ILE A 226 11.84 -11.74 -8.31
C ILE A 226 13.16 -12.39 -7.89
N GLY A 227 13.64 -12.06 -6.69
CA GLY A 227 14.94 -12.50 -6.22
C GLY A 227 15.00 -12.71 -4.72
N SER A 228 16.14 -13.23 -4.26
CA SER A 228 16.41 -13.50 -2.85
C SER A 228 16.39 -12.24 -1.98
N ALA A 229 16.84 -11.10 -2.53
CA ALA A 229 16.76 -9.79 -1.87
C ALA A 229 15.31 -9.36 -1.60
N ASP A 230 14.40 -9.58 -2.54
CA ASP A 230 12.97 -9.29 -2.35
C ASP A 230 12.35 -10.23 -1.31
N LYS A 231 12.65 -11.53 -1.37
CA LYS A 231 12.16 -12.46 -0.34
C LYS A 231 12.61 -12.05 1.06
N LEU A 232 13.87 -11.63 1.19
CA LEU A 232 14.43 -11.15 2.44
C LEU A 232 13.74 -9.87 2.92
N GLY A 233 13.53 -8.88 2.04
CA GLY A 233 12.79 -7.68 2.44
C GLY A 233 11.33 -7.98 2.78
N ILE A 234 10.70 -9.01 2.19
CA ILE A 234 9.35 -9.44 2.58
C ILE A 234 9.40 -9.98 4.00
N ALA A 235 10.39 -10.83 4.32
CA ALA A 235 10.60 -11.32 5.67
C ALA A 235 10.80 -10.17 6.67
N VAL A 236 11.58 -9.14 6.31
CA VAL A 236 11.72 -7.92 7.14
C VAL A 236 10.37 -7.26 7.37
N ALA A 237 9.62 -6.96 6.30
CA ALA A 237 8.35 -6.25 6.42
C ALA A 237 7.29 -7.05 7.21
N VAL A 238 7.26 -8.38 7.04
CA VAL A 238 6.37 -9.28 7.78
C VAL A 238 6.77 -9.37 9.25
N ALA A 239 8.06 -9.51 9.55
CA ALA A 239 8.58 -9.56 10.91
C ALA A 239 8.29 -8.25 11.65
N GLU A 240 8.66 -7.11 11.07
CA GLU A 240 8.45 -5.78 11.66
C GLU A 240 6.95 -5.51 11.90
N SER A 241 6.11 -5.83 10.91
CA SER A 241 4.66 -5.62 11.05
C SER A 241 4.05 -6.55 12.09
N SER A 242 4.42 -7.83 12.10
CA SER A 242 3.92 -8.78 13.09
C SER A 242 4.34 -8.40 14.50
N PHE A 243 5.61 -8.02 14.68
CA PHE A 243 6.12 -7.51 15.96
C PHE A 243 5.37 -6.26 16.41
N TYR A 244 5.11 -5.31 15.50
CA TYR A 244 4.31 -4.12 15.82
C TYR A 244 2.92 -4.48 16.39
N TYR A 245 2.19 -5.40 15.76
CA TYR A 245 0.86 -5.81 16.24
C TYR A 245 0.92 -6.57 17.57
N LEU A 246 2.00 -7.31 17.83
CA LEU A 246 2.26 -7.99 19.10
C LEU A 246 2.63 -7.00 20.22
N TRP A 247 3.38 -5.95 19.90
CA TRP A 247 4.01 -5.05 20.86
C TRP A 247 3.24 -3.75 21.14
N ARG A 248 2.27 -3.39 20.29
CA ARG A 248 1.40 -2.23 20.52
C ARG A 248 0.53 -2.41 21.77
N ARG A 249 0.22 -1.30 22.46
CA ARG A 249 -0.65 -1.31 23.65
C ARG A 249 -2.07 -1.74 23.27
N ALA A 250 -2.70 -2.51 24.15
CA ALA A 250 -4.07 -2.98 24.07
C ALA A 250 -5.10 -1.94 24.52
N GLU A 251 -4.79 -0.63 24.48
CA GLU A 251 -5.78 0.42 24.79
C GLU A 251 -7.05 0.32 23.89
N GLU A 252 -6.99 -0.47 22.81
CA GLU A 252 -8.09 -0.81 21.89
C GLU A 252 -8.57 -2.28 21.95
N MET A 253 -8.09 -3.10 22.90
CA MET A 253 -8.22 -4.57 22.88
C MET A 253 -8.96 -5.09 24.11
N ASP A 254 -10.13 -5.69 23.89
CA ASP A 254 -10.97 -6.29 24.93
C ASP A 254 -10.25 -7.50 25.56
N PRO A 255 -9.88 -7.45 26.85
CA PRO A 255 -9.09 -8.49 27.51
C PRO A 255 -9.80 -9.85 27.56
N THR A 256 -11.10 -9.90 27.32
CA THR A 256 -11.88 -11.15 27.31
C THR A 256 -12.06 -11.74 25.90
N SER A 257 -11.57 -11.06 24.87
CA SER A 257 -11.81 -11.45 23.49
C SER A 257 -10.91 -12.61 23.05
N VAL A 258 -11.48 -13.83 23.00
CA VAL A 258 -10.82 -15.03 22.46
C VAL A 258 -10.23 -14.80 21.06
N LEU A 259 -10.95 -14.05 20.22
CA LEU A 259 -10.50 -13.70 18.87
C LEU A 259 -9.21 -12.87 18.86
N GLU A 260 -8.98 -12.02 19.87
CA GLU A 260 -7.75 -11.22 19.94
C GLU A 260 -6.53 -12.08 20.28
N VAL A 261 -6.71 -13.04 21.20
CA VAL A 261 -5.68 -14.03 21.54
C VAL A 261 -5.33 -14.87 20.30
N GLU A 262 -6.34 -15.31 19.55
CA GLU A 262 -6.12 -16.07 18.32
C GLU A 262 -5.34 -15.28 17.27
N HIS A 263 -5.71 -14.01 17.02
CA HIS A 263 -4.95 -13.16 16.09
C HIS A 263 -3.52 -12.93 16.57
N ALA A 264 -3.31 -12.70 17.87
CA ALA A 264 -1.97 -12.54 18.45
C ALA A 264 -1.10 -13.79 18.22
N LEU A 265 -1.66 -14.99 18.47
CA LEU A 265 -0.98 -16.25 18.18
C LEU A 265 -0.60 -16.38 16.70
N GLN A 266 -1.47 -15.94 15.79
CA GLN A 266 -1.19 -15.98 14.35
C GLN A 266 -0.11 -14.96 13.93
N PHE A 267 -0.06 -13.76 14.51
CA PHE A 267 1.06 -12.82 14.29
C PHE A 267 2.37 -13.37 14.86
N ALA A 268 2.34 -13.96 16.04
CA ALA A 268 3.51 -14.63 16.64
C ALA A 268 4.01 -15.77 15.76
N LYS A 269 3.10 -16.57 15.20
CA LYS A 269 3.44 -17.61 14.24
C LYS A 269 4.14 -17.04 13.00
N LEU A 270 3.59 -15.98 12.38
CA LEU A 270 4.25 -15.32 11.24
C LEU A 270 5.64 -14.80 11.59
N TRP A 271 5.80 -14.16 12.75
CA TRP A 271 7.10 -13.67 13.21
C TRP A 271 8.09 -14.83 13.42
N LEU A 272 7.67 -15.95 14.02
CA LEU A 272 8.52 -17.12 14.20
C LEU A 272 8.85 -17.83 12.89
N GLU A 273 7.91 -17.90 11.93
CA GLU A 273 8.18 -18.40 10.57
C GLU A 273 9.27 -17.54 9.88
N THR A 274 9.24 -16.21 10.07
CA THR A 274 10.33 -15.35 9.56
C THR A 274 11.66 -15.60 10.23
N LEU A 275 11.67 -15.97 11.53
CA LEU A 275 12.88 -16.34 12.26
C LEU A 275 13.41 -17.71 11.80
N GLY A 276 12.54 -18.70 11.62
CA GLY A 276 12.88 -20.06 11.16
C GLY A 276 13.67 -20.04 9.85
N LEU A 277 13.32 -19.15 8.91
CA LEU A 277 14.08 -18.97 7.67
C LEU A 277 15.59 -18.76 7.85
N PHE A 278 16.02 -18.19 8.98
CA PHE A 278 17.44 -17.94 9.27
C PHE A 278 18.07 -18.98 10.19
N LEU A 279 17.25 -19.75 10.90
CA LEU A 279 17.71 -20.82 11.78
C LEU A 279 17.88 -22.13 11.00
N SER A 280 17.15 -22.29 9.89
CA SER A 280 17.26 -23.47 9.04
C SER A 280 18.62 -23.56 8.34
N PRO A 281 19.35 -24.69 8.47
CA PRO A 281 20.68 -24.88 7.89
C PRO A 281 20.65 -25.01 6.35
N THR A 282 19.48 -25.28 5.75
CA THR A 282 19.27 -25.27 4.30
C THR A 282 18.95 -23.86 3.83
N SER A 283 19.92 -22.96 3.98
CA SER A 283 19.81 -21.52 3.72
C SER A 283 18.81 -21.17 2.61
N PHE A 284 17.73 -20.47 2.98
CA PHE A 284 16.65 -19.98 2.11
C PHE A 284 17.14 -19.18 0.89
N LEU A 285 18.37 -18.68 0.95
CA LEU A 285 19.04 -17.93 -0.12
C LEU A 285 19.77 -18.82 -1.14
N GLY A 286 19.76 -20.14 -0.94
CA GLY A 286 20.58 -21.11 -1.68
C GLY A 286 22.06 -20.94 -1.32
N GLY A 287 22.81 -22.04 -1.20
CA GLY A 287 24.24 -22.05 -0.86
C GLY A 287 25.18 -21.44 -1.90
N SER A 288 24.79 -20.34 -2.56
CA SER A 288 25.62 -19.59 -3.47
C SER A 288 26.58 -18.72 -2.67
N THR A 289 27.85 -19.11 -2.69
CA THR A 289 29.03 -18.43 -2.12
C THR A 289 29.31 -17.04 -2.72
N SER A 290 28.34 -16.39 -3.34
CA SER A 290 28.49 -15.21 -4.19
C SER A 290 28.07 -13.90 -3.51
N THR A 291 29.09 -13.12 -3.13
CA THR A 291 29.12 -11.64 -3.02
C THR A 291 28.38 -10.94 -1.86
N SER A 292 29.06 -9.94 -1.29
CA SER A 292 28.78 -9.25 -0.01
C SER A 292 27.47 -8.47 0.13
N ILE A 293 26.64 -8.37 -0.92
CA ILE A 293 25.51 -7.44 -0.97
C ILE A 293 24.29 -7.96 -0.19
N THR A 294 24.09 -9.27 -0.12
CA THR A 294 22.96 -9.88 0.62
C THR A 294 23.21 -10.04 2.12
N ARG A 295 24.47 -10.01 2.56
CA ARG A 295 24.85 -10.19 3.98
C ARG A 295 24.41 -9.03 4.88
N VAL A 296 24.36 -7.81 4.35
CA VAL A 296 24.03 -6.62 5.16
C VAL A 296 22.53 -6.59 5.52
N PRO A 297 21.58 -6.77 4.59
CA PRO A 297 20.17 -6.87 4.94
C PRO A 297 19.85 -8.07 5.83
N GLU A 298 20.51 -9.21 5.61
CA GLU A 298 20.33 -10.43 6.40
C GLU A 298 20.77 -10.20 7.86
N LYS A 299 21.97 -9.65 8.06
CA LYS A 299 22.45 -9.29 9.39
C LYS A 299 21.53 -8.28 10.07
N ARG A 300 21.05 -7.25 9.36
CA ARG A 300 20.12 -6.25 9.93
C ARG A 300 18.83 -6.89 10.39
N LEU A 301 18.27 -7.83 9.63
CA LEU A 301 17.08 -8.56 10.02
C LEU A 301 17.35 -9.46 11.22
N LEU A 302 18.43 -10.25 11.20
CA LEU A 302 18.84 -11.08 12.33
C LEU A 302 19.04 -10.27 13.62
N ASP A 303 19.76 -9.14 13.53
CA ASP A 303 19.94 -8.21 14.65
C ASP A 303 18.59 -7.63 15.10
N GLY A 304 17.66 -7.38 14.18
CA GLY A 304 16.29 -6.95 14.46
C GLY A 304 15.49 -8.01 15.22
N LEU A 305 15.43 -9.22 14.69
CA LEU A 305 14.75 -10.37 15.29
C LEU A 305 15.35 -10.70 16.66
N GLY A 306 16.67 -10.64 16.82
CA GLY A 306 17.34 -10.84 18.11
C GLY A 306 16.96 -9.77 19.15
N ARG A 307 16.88 -8.49 18.73
CA ARG A 307 16.39 -7.40 19.61
C ARG A 307 14.92 -7.59 19.98
N ASP A 308 14.10 -8.01 19.03
CA ASP A 308 12.68 -8.28 19.26
C ASP A 308 12.54 -9.45 20.24
N LEU A 309 13.23 -10.57 20.03
CA LEU A 309 13.24 -11.73 20.93
C LEU A 309 13.68 -11.35 22.35
N ALA A 310 14.74 -10.54 22.48
CA ALA A 310 15.20 -10.04 23.78
C ALA A 310 14.13 -9.20 24.49
N ARG A 311 13.35 -8.41 23.74
CA ARG A 311 12.19 -7.68 24.27
C ARG A 311 11.06 -8.61 24.66
N MET A 312 10.84 -9.70 23.93
CA MET A 312 9.80 -10.71 24.25
C MET A 312 10.12 -11.53 25.51
N GLY A 313 11.41 -11.80 25.80
CA GLY A 313 11.81 -12.69 26.90
C GLY A 313 12.25 -12.00 28.18
N GLY A 314 12.41 -10.67 28.17
CA GLY A 314 12.99 -9.91 29.28
C GLY A 314 11.99 -9.13 30.13
N SER A 315 12.53 -8.41 31.11
CA SER A 315 11.79 -7.47 31.98
C SER A 315 11.01 -6.39 31.20
N ALA A 316 11.42 -6.12 29.96
CA ALA A 316 10.69 -5.23 29.05
C ALA A 316 9.23 -5.69 28.83
N LEU A 317 8.98 -6.99 28.70
CA LEU A 317 7.62 -7.52 28.55
C LEU A 317 6.84 -7.42 29.86
N GLU A 318 7.50 -7.64 31.01
CA GLU A 318 6.87 -7.52 32.34
C GLU A 318 6.35 -6.12 32.62
N THR A 319 7.04 -5.09 32.11
CA THR A 319 6.57 -3.68 32.20
C THR A 319 5.47 -3.32 31.20
N ARG A 320 5.08 -4.24 30.31
CA ARG A 320 4.09 -4.04 29.24
C ARG A 320 3.00 -5.11 29.26
N THR A 321 2.34 -5.24 30.41
CA THR A 321 1.20 -6.16 30.60
C THR A 321 0.04 -5.91 29.64
N GLU A 322 -0.02 -4.72 29.07
CA GLU A 322 -1.05 -4.29 28.12
C GLU A 322 -0.77 -4.68 26.67
N CYS A 323 0.34 -5.31 26.29
CA CYS A 323 0.53 -5.69 24.87
C CYS A 323 -0.09 -7.06 24.54
N ALA A 324 -0.40 -7.30 23.26
CA ALA A 324 -0.96 -8.58 22.81
C ALA A 324 0.01 -9.74 23.08
N LEU A 325 1.31 -9.51 22.96
CA LEU A 325 2.34 -10.50 23.27
C LEU A 325 2.30 -10.97 24.72
N PHE A 326 2.06 -10.05 25.67
CA PHE A 326 2.00 -10.41 27.09
C PHE A 326 0.87 -11.43 27.34
N ARG A 327 -0.28 -11.26 26.66
CA ARG A 327 -1.43 -12.15 26.78
C ARG A 327 -1.20 -13.56 26.24
N ILE A 328 -0.28 -13.73 25.29
CA ILE A 328 0.07 -15.03 24.70
C ILE A 328 1.44 -15.52 25.13
N ARG A 329 2.05 -14.91 26.15
CA ARG A 329 3.46 -15.16 26.52
C ARG A 329 3.71 -16.63 26.80
N ASP A 330 2.83 -17.24 27.58
CA ASP A 330 3.02 -18.62 28.02
C ASP A 330 2.85 -19.57 26.81
N GLU A 331 1.84 -19.39 25.98
CA GLU A 331 1.66 -20.14 24.73
C GLU A 331 2.79 -19.89 23.72
N PHE A 332 3.32 -18.67 23.66
CA PHE A 332 4.42 -18.31 22.77
C PHE A 332 5.66 -19.13 23.10
N TRP A 333 6.09 -19.11 24.36
CA TRP A 333 7.32 -19.81 24.80
C TRP A 333 7.15 -21.32 24.92
N THR A 334 5.99 -21.80 25.37
CA THR A 334 5.79 -23.23 25.66
C THR A 334 5.28 -24.03 24.46
N ARG A 335 4.58 -23.39 23.51
CA ARG A 335 3.95 -24.06 22.37
C ARG A 335 4.50 -23.61 21.02
N LEU A 336 4.50 -22.30 20.74
CA LEU A 336 4.85 -21.82 19.40
C LEU A 336 6.34 -21.93 19.09
N VAL A 337 7.20 -21.49 20.02
CA VAL A 337 8.66 -21.56 19.84
C VAL A 337 9.13 -23.01 19.65
N PRO A 338 8.76 -23.98 20.51
CA PRO A 338 9.15 -25.38 20.31
C PRO A 338 8.60 -25.96 19.00
N ALA A 339 7.35 -25.68 18.64
CA ALA A 339 6.77 -26.22 17.41
C ALA A 339 7.59 -25.82 16.18
N ILE A 340 7.94 -24.54 16.05
CA ILE A 340 8.64 -24.03 14.86
C ILE A 340 10.12 -24.43 14.88
N LEU A 341 10.78 -24.43 16.04
CA LEU A 341 12.20 -24.78 16.13
C LEU A 341 12.47 -26.29 16.08
N LEU A 342 11.50 -27.14 16.47
CA LEU A 342 11.65 -28.59 16.46
C LEU A 342 11.11 -29.25 15.19
N GLU A 343 10.13 -28.66 14.50
CA GLU A 343 9.66 -29.17 13.20
C GLU A 343 10.78 -29.10 12.14
N GLU A 344 11.63 -28.06 12.15
CA GLU A 344 12.78 -27.96 11.24
C GLU A 344 13.92 -28.96 11.53
N GLY A 345 13.88 -29.70 12.64
CA GLY A 345 14.88 -30.71 13.00
C GLY A 345 14.58 -32.13 12.52
N ASN A 346 13.37 -32.37 11.99
CA ASN A 346 12.89 -33.71 11.59
C ASN A 346 12.63 -33.86 10.07
N GLU A 347 12.87 -32.82 9.27
CA GLU A 347 13.01 -32.89 7.81
C GLU A 347 14.48 -32.86 7.41
#